data_AF-A0A538I0F3-F1
#
_entry.id   AF-A0A538I0F3-F1
#
_cell.length_a   1.000
_cell.length_b   1.000
_cell.length_c   1.000
_cell.angle_alpha   90.00
_cell.angle_beta   90.00
_cell.angle_gamma   90.00
#
_symmetry.space_group_name_H-M   'P 1'
#
loop_
_entity.id
_entity.type
_entity.pdbx_description
1 polymer ?
#
loop_
_entity_poly.entity_id
_entity_poly.type
_entity_poly.pdbx_seq_one_letter_code
_entity_poly.pdbx_strand_id
1 'polypeptide(L)'
;MLRPVTEMRLYDIRVTVERIEGRSVCGLEVGDYFEVTDSSHVRIPEGRYFCLYALQSVLPLIPAKQRRLPAEDWLERDSLVCCPDPEERVVMRIERIGERTLVTEELT
;
A
#
# COMPACT_ATOMS: atom_id res chain seq x y z
N MET A 1 36.26 -13.39 -6.66
CA MET A 1 34.90 -13.99 -6.72
C MET A 1 33.93 -12.88 -7.00
N LEU A 2 33.11 -12.99 -8.04
CA LEU A 2 31.96 -12.11 -8.25
C LEU A 2 30.98 -12.33 -7.09
N ARG A 3 30.53 -11.27 -6.42
CA ARG A 3 29.44 -11.39 -5.45
C ARG A 3 28.18 -11.85 -6.19
N PRO A 4 27.41 -12.82 -5.68
CA PRO A 4 26.11 -13.15 -6.24
C PRO A 4 25.23 -11.89 -6.21
N VAL A 5 24.58 -11.59 -7.33
CA VAL A 5 23.59 -10.51 -7.45
C VAL A 5 22.25 -11.06 -6.95
N THR A 6 21.61 -10.37 -6.02
CA THR A 6 20.34 -10.82 -5.45
C THR A 6 19.18 -10.02 -6.03
N GLU A 7 18.45 -10.63 -6.96
CA GLU A 7 17.28 -10.02 -7.61
C GLU A 7 15.98 -10.36 -6.88
N MET A 8 15.10 -9.38 -6.72
CA MET A 8 13.75 -9.52 -6.16
C MET A 8 12.73 -8.87 -7.08
N ARG A 9 11.59 -9.54 -7.31
CA ARG A 9 10.44 -8.96 -8.03
C ARG A 9 9.36 -8.56 -7.03
N LEU A 10 9.01 -7.28 -7.02
CA LEU A 10 7.95 -6.72 -6.20
C LEU A 10 7.04 -5.84 -7.06
N TYR A 11 5.81 -5.68 -6.61
CA TYR A 11 4.88 -4.71 -7.17
C TYR A 11 4.97 -3.39 -6.41
N ASP A 12 4.98 -2.29 -7.15
CA ASP A 12 4.55 -1.01 -6.61
C ASP A 12 3.04 -1.10 -6.36
N ILE A 13 2.59 -0.54 -5.24
CA ILE A 13 1.17 -0.58 -4.86
C ILE A 13 0.62 0.84 -4.67
N ARG A 14 -0.66 1.00 -4.97
CA ARG A 14 -1.45 2.17 -4.59
C ARG A 14 -2.47 1.77 -3.54
N VAL A 15 -2.64 2.64 -2.56
CA VAL A 15 -3.67 2.51 -1.53
C VAL A 15 -4.59 3.71 -1.66
N THR A 16 -5.81 3.46 -2.11
CA THR A 16 -6.80 4.50 -2.42
C THR A 16 -7.94 4.46 -1.39
N VAL A 17 -8.42 5.61 -0.95
CA VAL A 17 -9.69 5.72 -0.20
C VAL A 17 -10.83 5.34 -1.15
N GLU A 18 -11.33 4.12 -1.00
CA GLU A 18 -12.40 3.56 -1.82
C GLU A 18 -13.75 4.18 -1.47
N ARG A 19 -14.03 4.29 -0.17
CA ARG A 19 -15.27 4.86 0.35
C ARG A 19 -15.13 5.29 1.81
N ILE A 20 -16.01 6.18 2.22
CA ILE A 20 -16.12 6.66 3.60
C ILE A 20 -17.58 6.46 4.01
N GLU A 21 -17.81 5.60 5.01
CA GLU A 21 -19.16 5.24 5.46
C GLU A 21 -19.64 6.07 6.66
N GLY A 22 -18.73 6.84 7.26
CA GLY A 22 -18.99 7.77 8.36
C GLY A 22 -18.59 9.19 8.01
N ARG A 23 -18.13 9.95 9.02
CA ARG A 23 -17.68 11.33 8.86
C ARG A 23 -16.18 11.39 8.91
N SER A 24 -15.54 11.78 7.81
CA SER A 24 -14.09 12.05 7.79
C SER A 24 -13.77 13.24 8.69
N VAL A 25 -13.04 13.02 9.78
CA VAL A 25 -12.55 14.10 10.66
C VAL A 25 -11.08 14.40 10.42
N CYS A 26 -10.35 13.44 9.87
CA CYS A 26 -8.97 13.59 9.40
C CYS A 26 -8.87 14.34 8.07
N GLY A 27 -9.99 14.55 7.36
CA GLY A 27 -10.04 15.32 6.11
C GLY A 27 -9.68 14.54 4.85
N LEU A 28 -9.56 13.21 4.93
CA LEU A 28 -9.49 12.34 3.75
C LEU A 28 -10.79 12.37 2.95
N GLU A 29 -10.66 12.28 1.63
CA GLU A 29 -11.76 12.23 0.67
C GLU A 29 -11.69 10.94 -0.17
N VAL A 30 -12.82 10.53 -0.76
CA VAL A 30 -12.82 9.40 -1.71
C VAL A 30 -11.91 9.71 -2.89
N GLY A 31 -11.02 8.78 -3.21
CA GLY A 31 -10.00 8.95 -4.25
C GLY A 31 -8.65 9.47 -3.74
N ASP A 32 -8.54 9.94 -2.49
CA ASP A 32 -7.23 10.20 -1.89
C ASP A 32 -6.40 8.93 -1.84
N TYR A 33 -5.10 9.04 -2.08
CA TYR A 33 -4.24 7.88 -2.13
C TYR A 33 -2.81 8.16 -1.69
N PHE A 34 -2.12 7.09 -1.33
CA PHE A 34 -0.66 7.05 -1.32
C PHE A 34 -0.17 5.83 -2.11
N GLU A 35 1.07 5.88 -2.55
CA GLU A 35 1.74 4.79 -3.24
C GLU A 35 2.92 4.30 -2.41
N VAL A 36 3.25 3.02 -2.56
CA VAL A 36 4.52 2.46 -2.11
C VAL A 36 5.28 2.03 -3.34
N THR A 37 6.35 2.77 -3.63
CA THR A 37 7.24 2.51 -4.77
C THR A 37 8.61 2.07 -4.28
N ASP A 38 9.43 1.51 -5.18
CA ASP A 38 10.84 1.18 -4.88
C ASP A 38 10.99 0.31 -3.62
N SER A 39 10.07 -0.64 -3.39
CA SER A 39 9.87 -1.43 -2.17
C SER A 39 9.41 -0.70 -0.91
N SER A 40 9.88 0.52 -0.61
CA SER A 40 9.72 1.14 0.71
C SER A 40 9.39 2.64 0.69
N HIS A 41 9.34 3.28 -0.48
CA HIS A 41 9.06 4.70 -0.57
C HIS A 41 7.56 4.97 -0.53
N VAL A 42 7.09 5.60 0.55
CA VAL A 42 5.73 6.14 0.60
C VAL A 42 5.69 7.45 -0.18
N ARG A 43 4.80 7.54 -1.18
CA ARG A 43 4.58 8.72 -2.02
C ARG A 43 3.14 9.18 -1.86
N ILE A 44 2.96 10.44 -1.51
CA ILE A 44 1.65 11.09 -1.41
C ILE A 44 1.63 12.20 -2.48
N PRO A 45 0.52 12.40 -3.21
CA PRO A 45 0.40 13.48 -4.19
C PRO A 45 0.76 14.84 -3.59
N GLU A 46 1.37 15.71 -4.38
CA GLU A 46 1.80 17.04 -3.94
C GLU A 46 0.62 17.83 -3.35
N GLY A 47 0.85 18.48 -2.20
CA GLY A 47 -0.18 19.24 -1.49
C GLY A 47 -1.26 18.41 -0.82
N ARG A 48 -1.20 17.07 -0.89
CA ARG A 48 -2.06 16.16 -0.13
C ARG A 48 -1.32 15.59 1.08
N TYR A 49 -2.08 14.94 1.93
CA TYR A 49 -1.60 14.19 3.09
C TYR A 49 -2.40 12.89 3.18
N PHE A 50 -1.97 11.99 4.08
CA PHE A 50 -2.73 10.80 4.38
C PHE A 50 -2.89 10.67 5.91
N CYS A 51 -4.06 10.21 6.37
CA CYS A 51 -4.30 10.02 7.79
C CYS A 51 -3.32 8.98 8.35
N LEU A 52 -2.59 9.33 9.41
CA LEU A 52 -1.60 8.45 10.05
C LEU A 52 -2.22 7.13 10.52
N TYR A 53 -3.43 7.18 11.08
CA TYR A 53 -4.12 6.00 11.60
C TYR A 53 -4.66 5.11 10.49
N ALA A 54 -5.16 5.70 9.40
CA ALA A 54 -5.55 4.94 8.22
C ALA A 54 -4.32 4.25 7.58
N LEU A 55 -3.20 4.98 7.46
CA LEU A 55 -1.94 4.42 7.00
C LEU A 55 -1.49 3.25 7.87
N GLN A 56 -1.50 3.41 9.20
CA GLN A 56 -1.13 2.36 10.17
C GLN A 56 -1.90 1.05 9.93
N SER A 57 -3.21 1.10 9.65
CA SER A 57 -3.99 -0.12 9.36
C SER A 57 -3.50 -0.86 8.11
N VAL A 58 -2.94 -0.14 7.15
CA VAL A 58 -2.50 -0.73 5.88
C VAL A 58 -1.07 -1.26 5.96
N LEU A 59 -0.18 -0.60 6.72
CA LEU A 59 1.25 -0.93 6.80
C LEU A 59 1.57 -2.43 6.97
N PRO A 60 0.90 -3.19 7.86
CA PRO A 60 1.22 -4.61 8.07
C PRO A 60 0.98 -5.49 6.85
N LEU A 61 0.11 -5.06 5.92
CA LEU A 61 -0.29 -5.84 4.76
C LEU A 61 0.57 -5.56 3.52
N ILE A 62 1.27 -4.43 3.49
CA ILE A 62 2.03 -3.95 2.33
C ILE A 62 3.05 -4.98 1.83
N PRO A 63 3.92 -5.58 2.66
CA PRO A 63 4.92 -6.52 2.15
C PRO A 63 4.28 -7.73 1.46
N ALA A 64 3.18 -8.25 2.00
CA ALA A 64 2.48 -9.36 1.38
C ALA A 64 1.82 -8.93 0.06
N LYS A 65 1.21 -7.74 0.03
CA LYS A 65 0.52 -7.20 -1.17
C LYS A 65 1.44 -6.80 -2.31
N GLN A 66 2.69 -6.44 -2.02
CA GLN A 66 3.74 -6.23 -3.03
C GLN A 66 4.21 -7.54 -3.69
N ARG A 67 3.80 -8.72 -3.20
CA ARG A 67 4.17 -10.03 -3.74
C ARG A 67 2.94 -10.72 -4.32
N ARG A 68 3.16 -11.66 -5.25
CA ARG A 68 2.11 -12.55 -5.72
C ARG A 68 1.99 -13.75 -4.77
N LEU A 69 0.86 -13.87 -4.09
CA LEU A 69 0.56 -14.99 -3.18
C LEU A 69 -0.21 -16.09 -3.93
N PRO A 70 -0.40 -17.28 -3.35
CA PRO A 70 -1.27 -18.32 -3.91
C PRO A 70 -2.69 -17.79 -4.17
N ALA A 71 -3.32 -18.20 -5.27
CA ALA A 71 -4.59 -17.64 -5.72
C ALA A 71 -5.76 -17.94 -4.76
N GLU A 72 -5.66 -19.02 -4.01
CA GLU A 72 -6.62 -19.45 -2.99
C GLU A 72 -6.48 -18.68 -1.67
N ASP A 73 -5.35 -18.00 -1.44
CA ASP A 73 -5.11 -17.24 -0.22
C ASP A 73 -6.11 -16.08 -0.13
N TRP A 74 -6.71 -15.89 1.05
CA TRP A 74 -7.60 -14.77 1.31
C TRP A 74 -6.82 -13.45 1.17
N LEU A 75 -5.54 -13.44 1.55
CA LEU A 75 -4.70 -12.25 1.46
C LEU A 75 -4.29 -11.92 0.02
N GLU A 76 -4.39 -12.85 -0.94
CA GLU A 76 -4.26 -12.53 -2.37
C GLU A 76 -5.55 -11.83 -2.85
N ARG A 77 -6.70 -12.42 -2.52
CA ARG A 77 -8.02 -12.03 -3.04
C ARG A 77 -8.57 -10.74 -2.44
N ASP A 78 -8.44 -10.55 -1.13
CA ASP A 78 -9.07 -9.45 -0.40
C ASP A 78 -8.19 -8.19 -0.46
N SER A 79 -8.69 -7.10 -1.02
CA SER A 79 -7.91 -5.87 -1.24
C SER A 79 -8.32 -4.71 -0.34
N LEU A 80 -9.29 -4.90 0.57
CA LEU A 80 -9.88 -3.83 1.36
C LEU A 80 -9.33 -3.80 2.78
N VAL A 81 -9.11 -2.59 3.30
CA VAL A 81 -8.60 -2.34 4.65
C VAL A 81 -9.39 -1.20 5.28
N CYS A 82 -9.80 -1.36 6.53
CA CYS A 82 -10.53 -0.33 7.25
C CYS A 82 -9.59 0.54 8.10
N CYS A 83 -9.84 1.85 8.10
CA CYS A 83 -9.30 2.77 9.09
C CYS A 83 -9.77 2.34 10.50
N PRO A 84 -8.93 2.49 11.54
CA PRO A 84 -9.27 2.01 12.87
C PRO A 84 -10.27 2.92 13.59
N ASP A 85 -10.54 4.12 13.07
CA ASP A 85 -11.50 5.06 13.65
C ASP A 85 -12.95 4.62 13.32
N PRO A 86 -13.76 4.23 14.34
CA PRO A 86 -15.12 3.76 14.14
C PRO A 86 -16.12 4.87 13.74
N GLU A 87 -15.78 6.15 13.94
CA GLU A 87 -16.62 7.28 13.51
C GLU A 87 -16.43 7.56 12.02
N GLU A 88 -15.18 7.51 11.54
CA GLU A 88 -14.90 7.80 10.13
C GLU A 88 -15.31 6.67 9.19
N ARG A 89 -15.03 5.42 9.57
CA ARG A 89 -15.29 4.22 8.75
C ARG A 89 -14.77 4.36 7.32
N VAL A 90 -13.54 4.85 7.19
CA VAL A 90 -12.83 4.90 5.91
C VAL A 90 -12.45 3.48 5.50
N VAL A 91 -12.76 3.11 4.27
CA VAL A 91 -12.33 1.85 3.65
C VAL A 91 -11.39 2.16 2.50
N MET A 92 -10.22 1.54 2.53
CA MET A 92 -9.15 1.72 1.56
C MET A 92 -8.99 0.46 0.71
N ARG A 93 -8.57 0.63 -0.54
CA ARG A 93 -8.26 -0.45 -1.47
C ARG A 93 -6.77 -0.46 -1.80
N ILE A 94 -6.13 -1.63 -1.70
CA ILE A 94 -4.75 -1.85 -2.14
C ILE A 94 -4.77 -2.45 -3.56
N GLU A 95 -4.05 -1.83 -4.49
CA GLU A 95 -3.93 -2.28 -5.87
C GLU A 95 -2.46 -2.33 -6.29
N ARG A 96 -2.07 -3.34 -7.06
CA ARG A 96 -0.75 -3.40 -7.70
C ARG A 96 -0.78 -2.53 -8.96
N ILE A 97 0.15 -1.60 -9.09
CA ILE A 97 0.17 -0.61 -10.18
C ILE A 97 1.33 -0.82 -11.16
N GLY A 98 2.31 -1.65 -10.82
CA GLY A 98 3.42 -2.01 -11.70
C GLY A 98 4.33 -3.02 -11.04
N GLU A 99 5.00 -3.86 -11.82
CA GLU A 99 6.01 -4.79 -11.31
C GLU A 99 7.41 -4.23 -11.54
N ARG A 100 8.31 -4.47 -10.59
CA ARG A 100 9.70 -4.00 -10.64
C ARG A 100 10.65 -5.09 -10.18
N THR A 101 11.82 -5.11 -10.82
CA THR A 101 12.98 -5.87 -10.36
C THR A 101 13.86 -4.95 -9.54
N LEU A 102 14.25 -5.43 -8.36
CA LEU A 102 15.16 -4.76 -7.44
C LEU A 102 16.40 -5.61 -7.26
N VAL A 103 17.56 -4.98 -7.35
CA VAL A 103 18.86 -5.61 -7.07
C VAL A 103 19.29 -5.17 -5.68
N THR A 104 19.42 -6.12 -4.76
CA THR A 104 19.69 -5.84 -3.33
C THR A 104 20.93 -4.98 -3.13
N GLU A 105 21.96 -5.22 -3.93
CA GLU A 105 23.24 -4.52 -3.86
C GLU A 105 23.19 -3.07 -4.39
N GLU A 106 22.13 -2.69 -5.09
CA GLU A 106 21.93 -1.36 -5.67
C GLU A 106 20.92 -0.51 -4.87
N LEU A 107 20.31 -1.08 -3.82
CA LEU A 107 19.39 -0.36 -2.94
C LEU A 107 20.16 0.69 -2.10
N THR A 108 19.61 1.90 -2.02
CA THR A 108 20.18 3.06 -1.29
C THR A 108 19.27 3.53 -0.18
#